data_AF-A0A9N9KS60-F1
#
_entry.id   AF-A0A9N9KS60-F1
#
_cell.length_a   1.000
_cell.length_b   1.000
_cell.length_c   1.000
_cell.angle_alpha   90.00
_cell.angle_beta   90.00
_cell.angle_gamma   90.00
#
_symmetry.space_group_name_H-M   'P 1'
#
loop_
_entity.id
_entity.type
_entity.pdbx_description
1 polymer ?
#
loop_
_entity_poly.entity_id
_entity_poly.type
_entity_poly.pdbx_seq_one_letter_code
_entity_poly.pdbx_strand_id
1 'polypeptide(L)'
;MAEANKATRGARPVLGGMRASSYLQEHQQYRPPQPDGHEGIDSIVERTQSATIATTPPKAISRYNGVPSPSSPPKIVDSGLNHTLSHSNCQPAPGTSSDRLIATILYKSKSPRAAITDYPVDRNPSPTRSPTKASPSIPPNMAPTRTLSQFPLEPPPPDPEPLDHLYGSYISPLCLTSFLHLVSSLPHKQGSQTLTSSHRCLDNPTHPAVVELTFSPTPDPDYLTLSDLRKHELLYRFEREWNVDVILQPDTILRKYPRLVVFDMDSTLIEEEVIDLIAASIGVEAEVSAITERAMNGELDFSSSFRERCKLLKGVDADIFTKLRDVITPTKGARELVKALKRMGVKTAVLSGGFIPLTSWLAKSLGIDYAYANTLEIDTTTNTITGEVVGDIVNAERKRDLLIEIAAKEGISTDQVLAVGDGANDLLMMKAASLGVAWNAKPLVQMEAQARLNGDTLLDLLHIFGLTAEEVNVLIR
;
A
#
# COMPACT_ATOMS: atom_id res chain seq x y z
N MET A 1 -48.89 25.42 63.36
CA MET A 1 -49.72 26.61 63.09
C MET A 1 -49.17 27.22 61.81
N ALA A 2 -49.73 26.86 60.65
CA ALA A 2 -50.81 27.60 59.94
C ALA A 2 -50.22 28.87 59.28
N GLU A 3 -50.46 29.22 58.03
CA GLU A 3 -51.35 28.70 56.99
C GLU A 3 -50.93 29.33 55.63
N ALA A 4 -51.07 28.53 54.58
CA ALA A 4 -51.63 28.84 53.26
C ALA A 4 -51.41 30.21 52.58
N ASN A 5 -50.94 30.17 51.31
CA ASN A 5 -51.63 30.90 50.26
C ASN A 5 -51.60 30.17 48.90
N LYS A 6 -52.73 30.22 48.20
CA LYS A 6 -53.18 29.34 47.12
C LYS A 6 -53.41 30.21 45.86
N ALA A 7 -52.86 29.86 44.71
CA ALA A 7 -53.21 30.46 43.42
C ALA A 7 -52.96 29.42 42.30
N THR A 8 -54.01 28.67 41.93
CA THR A 8 -54.79 28.75 40.67
C THR A 8 -54.15 28.06 39.45
N ARG A 9 -54.78 26.93 39.09
CA ARG A 9 -54.54 26.09 37.91
C ARG A 9 -54.75 26.88 36.61
N GLY A 10 -53.72 26.92 35.77
CA GLY A 10 -53.81 27.27 34.36
C GLY A 10 -53.99 26.01 33.50
N ALA A 11 -54.98 26.04 32.61
CA ALA A 11 -55.47 24.92 31.81
C ALA A 11 -54.49 24.44 30.73
N ARG A 12 -54.53 23.12 30.44
CA ARG A 12 -53.95 22.50 29.25
C ARG A 12 -54.61 23.07 27.99
N PRO A 13 -53.85 23.58 27.00
CA PRO A 13 -54.42 23.87 25.71
C PRO A 13 -54.65 22.55 24.95
N VAL A 14 -55.93 22.25 24.72
CA VAL A 14 -56.41 21.27 23.75
C VAL A 14 -57.00 22.04 22.58
N LEU A 15 -56.43 21.83 21.40
CA LEU A 15 -56.95 22.15 20.07
C LEU A 15 -56.58 20.92 19.24
N GLY A 16 -57.44 20.23 18.52
CA GLY A 16 -58.81 20.41 18.12
C GLY A 16 -58.96 19.43 16.96
N GLY A 17 -59.79 18.40 17.11
CA GLY A 17 -59.85 17.30 16.15
C GLY A 17 -60.36 17.76 14.79
N MET A 18 -59.50 17.72 13.78
CA MET A 18 -59.89 17.68 12.38
C MET A 18 -58.93 16.80 11.55
N ARG A 19 -59.48 15.65 11.17
CA ARG A 19 -59.22 14.82 9.97
C ARG A 19 -57.77 14.40 9.68
N ALA A 20 -57.52 13.10 9.91
CA ALA A 20 -56.42 12.35 9.33
C ALA A 20 -56.58 12.27 7.80
N SER A 21 -56.09 13.27 7.09
CA SER A 21 -55.94 13.25 5.63
C SER A 21 -54.86 14.21 5.16
N SER A 22 -53.72 14.26 5.87
CA SER A 22 -52.60 15.13 5.47
C SER A 22 -51.20 14.53 5.72
N TYR A 23 -51.11 13.21 6.00
CA TYR A 23 -49.82 12.52 6.17
C TYR A 23 -49.55 11.48 5.06
N LEU A 24 -50.39 11.44 4.04
CA LEU A 24 -50.27 10.56 2.87
C LEU A 24 -50.21 11.33 1.54
N GLN A 25 -49.91 12.64 1.59
CA GLN A 25 -49.93 13.50 0.40
C GLN A 25 -48.62 14.25 0.11
N GLU A 26 -47.59 14.15 0.98
CA GLU A 26 -46.23 14.63 0.65
C GLU A 26 -45.33 13.55 0.02
N HIS A 27 -45.82 12.31 -0.12
CA HIS A 27 -45.16 11.25 -0.91
C HIS A 27 -45.83 10.97 -2.26
N GLN A 28 -46.55 11.94 -2.84
CA GLN A 28 -47.15 11.84 -4.19
C GLN A 28 -46.64 12.91 -5.18
N GLN A 29 -45.33 13.18 -5.17
CA GLN A 29 -44.65 13.87 -6.29
C GLN A 29 -43.73 12.94 -7.08
N TYR A 30 -44.14 11.68 -7.26
CA TYR A 30 -43.62 10.83 -8.34
C TYR A 30 -44.73 10.65 -9.38
N ARG A 31 -44.75 11.54 -10.37
CA ARG A 31 -45.49 11.33 -11.62
C ARG A 31 -44.46 10.80 -12.62
N PRO A 32 -44.55 9.54 -13.09
CA PRO A 32 -43.62 9.05 -14.08
C PRO A 32 -43.85 9.79 -15.42
N PRO A 33 -42.80 10.14 -16.17
CA PRO A 33 -42.93 10.52 -17.57
C PRO A 33 -43.46 9.33 -18.39
N GLN A 34 -44.22 9.64 -19.44
CA GLN A 34 -44.79 8.67 -20.41
C GLN A 34 -43.70 7.79 -21.06
N PRO A 35 -44.03 6.56 -21.48
CA PRO A 35 -43.04 5.59 -21.93
C PRO A 35 -42.75 5.74 -23.43
N ASP A 36 -41.49 6.06 -23.76
CA ASP A 36 -40.92 5.77 -25.07
C ASP A 36 -40.23 4.39 -25.03
N GLY A 37 -40.73 3.44 -25.83
CA GLY A 37 -39.83 2.56 -26.60
C GLY A 37 -39.51 1.14 -26.12
N HIS A 38 -40.32 0.47 -25.28
CA HIS A 38 -40.16 -0.99 -25.08
C HIS A 38 -41.47 -1.76 -25.29
N GLU A 39 -41.56 -2.48 -26.42
CA GLU A 39 -42.64 -3.42 -26.74
C GLU A 39 -42.56 -4.65 -25.82
N GLY A 40 -43.56 -4.83 -24.96
CA GLY A 40 -43.72 -6.02 -24.12
C GLY A 40 -44.39 -7.16 -24.88
N ILE A 41 -44.21 -8.39 -24.40
CA ILE A 41 -44.66 -9.65 -25.04
C ILE A 41 -46.19 -9.66 -25.29
N ASP A 42 -46.98 -8.98 -24.46
CA ASP A 42 -48.43 -8.85 -24.61
C ASP A 42 -48.85 -7.97 -25.81
N SER A 43 -48.00 -7.07 -26.28
CA SER A 43 -48.27 -6.22 -27.46
C SER A 43 -48.08 -6.95 -28.81
N ILE A 44 -47.43 -8.12 -28.78
CA ILE A 44 -47.21 -8.96 -29.97
C ILE A 44 -48.44 -9.83 -30.26
N VAL A 45 -49.20 -10.24 -29.24
CA VAL A 45 -50.36 -11.14 -29.39
C VAL A 45 -51.57 -10.42 -29.99
N GLU A 46 -51.80 -9.14 -29.67
CA GLU A 46 -52.89 -8.35 -30.26
C GLU A 46 -52.62 -7.92 -31.72
N ARG A 47 -51.34 -7.77 -32.13
CA ARG A 47 -50.97 -7.42 -33.51
C ARG A 47 -51.14 -8.59 -34.49
N THR A 48 -51.14 -9.84 -34.00
CA THR A 48 -51.36 -11.05 -34.82
C THR A 48 -52.81 -11.30 -35.24
N GLN A 49 -53.80 -10.67 -34.60
CA GLN A 49 -55.22 -10.93 -34.91
C GLN A 49 -55.82 -9.96 -35.95
N SER A 50 -55.05 -8.97 -36.41
CA SER A 50 -55.55 -7.90 -37.29
C SER A 50 -54.60 -7.57 -38.46
N ALA A 51 -54.17 -8.58 -39.22
CA ALA A 51 -53.50 -8.36 -40.50
C ALA A 51 -54.12 -9.21 -41.62
N THR A 52 -54.97 -8.57 -42.42
CA THR A 52 -55.48 -9.10 -43.70
C THR A 52 -54.34 -9.16 -44.71
N ILE A 53 -54.25 -10.27 -45.44
CA ILE A 53 -53.17 -10.63 -46.37
C ILE A 53 -53.06 -9.62 -47.51
N ALA A 54 -51.90 -8.95 -47.63
CA ALA A 54 -51.48 -8.23 -48.83
C ALA A 54 -50.33 -8.98 -49.51
N THR A 55 -50.61 -9.59 -50.66
CA THR A 55 -49.65 -10.30 -51.52
C THR A 55 -48.69 -9.33 -52.20
N THR A 56 -47.38 -9.43 -51.90
CA THR A 56 -46.29 -8.85 -52.71
C THR A 56 -45.32 -9.96 -53.13
N PRO A 57 -44.77 -9.93 -54.36
CA PRO A 57 -43.97 -11.03 -54.89
C PRO A 57 -42.57 -11.06 -54.25
N PRO A 58 -41.89 -12.23 -54.22
CA PRO A 58 -40.60 -12.35 -53.57
C PRO A 58 -39.54 -11.55 -54.33
N LYS A 59 -38.76 -10.73 -53.61
CA LYS A 59 -37.58 -10.05 -54.15
C LYS A 59 -36.54 -11.07 -54.60
N ALA A 60 -36.05 -10.91 -55.82
CA ALA A 60 -35.06 -11.77 -56.45
C ALA A 60 -33.74 -11.79 -55.65
N ILE A 61 -33.20 -13.00 -55.46
CA ILE A 61 -31.87 -13.24 -54.90
C ILE A 61 -30.84 -12.70 -55.90
N SER A 62 -30.10 -11.68 -55.50
CA SER A 62 -28.99 -11.10 -56.26
C SER A 62 -27.84 -12.11 -56.36
N ARG A 63 -27.40 -12.44 -57.58
CA ARG A 63 -26.16 -13.20 -57.81
C ARG A 63 -24.97 -12.29 -57.57
N TYR A 64 -24.07 -12.73 -56.69
CA TYR A 64 -22.81 -12.06 -56.39
C TYR A 64 -21.90 -12.04 -57.63
N ASN A 65 -21.70 -10.85 -58.22
CA ASN A 65 -20.69 -10.62 -59.26
C ASN A 65 -19.45 -10.04 -58.58
N GLY A 66 -18.52 -10.91 -58.19
CA GLY A 66 -17.20 -10.51 -57.75
C GLY A 66 -16.38 -10.02 -58.95
N VAL A 67 -16.20 -8.71 -59.08
CA VAL A 67 -14.97 -7.94 -59.41
C VAL A 67 -15.39 -6.47 -59.54
N PRO A 68 -14.75 -5.50 -58.85
CA PRO A 68 -15.09 -4.08 -58.95
C PRO A 68 -14.90 -3.55 -60.38
N SER A 69 -15.88 -2.79 -60.89
CA SER A 69 -15.83 -2.13 -62.22
C SER A 69 -15.99 -0.61 -62.06
N PRO A 70 -15.59 0.21 -63.06
CA PRO A 70 -15.72 1.68 -62.97
C PRO A 70 -17.16 2.15 -62.77
N SER A 71 -18.14 1.37 -63.23
CA SER A 71 -19.59 1.61 -63.06
C SER A 71 -20.14 1.18 -61.70
N SER A 72 -19.34 0.52 -60.86
CA SER A 72 -19.69 0.10 -59.50
C SER A 72 -18.44 0.13 -58.62
N PRO A 73 -17.97 1.33 -58.24
CA PRO A 73 -16.81 1.47 -57.38
C PRO A 73 -17.07 0.75 -56.04
N PRO A 74 -16.03 0.16 -55.43
CA PRO A 74 -16.19 -0.50 -54.15
C PRO A 74 -16.71 0.55 -53.14
N LYS A 75 -17.88 0.28 -52.56
CA LYS A 75 -18.29 0.99 -51.34
C LYS A 75 -17.35 0.53 -50.24
N ILE A 76 -16.37 1.37 -49.93
CA ILE A 76 -15.61 1.26 -48.68
C ILE A 76 -16.62 1.58 -47.59
N VAL A 77 -17.25 0.54 -47.04
CA VAL A 77 -17.98 0.65 -45.79
C VAL A 77 -16.89 0.63 -44.74
N ASP A 78 -16.56 1.81 -44.22
CA ASP A 78 -15.61 1.94 -43.14
C ASP A 78 -16.14 1.12 -41.96
N SER A 79 -15.49 -0.01 -41.67
CA SER A 79 -15.99 -1.02 -40.74
C SER A 79 -16.01 -0.54 -39.29
N GLY A 80 -15.63 0.71 -39.02
CA GLY A 80 -15.39 1.27 -37.68
C GLY A 80 -14.23 0.60 -36.93
N LEU A 81 -13.73 -0.53 -37.46
CA LEU A 81 -12.57 -1.26 -37.00
C LEU A 81 -11.34 -0.66 -37.67
N ASN A 82 -10.72 0.27 -36.95
CA ASN A 82 -9.45 0.86 -37.32
C ASN A 82 -8.37 -0.21 -37.13
N HIS A 83 -7.91 -0.83 -38.23
CA HIS A 83 -6.75 -1.73 -38.21
C HIS A 83 -5.46 -0.90 -38.17
N THR A 84 -5.24 -0.14 -37.09
CA THR A 84 -3.95 0.48 -36.83
C THR A 84 -3.06 -0.52 -36.12
N LEU A 85 -1.86 -0.76 -36.67
CA LEU A 85 -0.80 -1.60 -36.08
C LEU A 85 -0.33 -1.10 -34.70
N SER A 86 -0.80 0.06 -34.28
CA SER A 86 -0.62 0.68 -32.98
C SER A 86 -2.00 1.11 -32.47
N HIS A 87 -2.37 0.70 -31.25
CA HIS A 87 -3.49 1.33 -30.55
C HIS A 87 -3.24 2.84 -30.49
N SER A 88 -4.28 3.65 -30.69
CA SER A 88 -4.24 5.12 -30.59
C SER A 88 -3.71 5.66 -29.25
N ASN A 89 -3.56 4.78 -28.24
CA ASN A 89 -3.12 5.11 -26.90
C ASN A 89 -1.65 4.75 -26.64
N CYS A 90 -0.98 4.06 -27.58
CA CYS A 90 0.43 3.68 -27.42
C CYS A 90 1.38 4.87 -27.60
N GLN A 91 0.97 5.90 -28.35
CA GLN A 91 1.78 7.08 -28.61
C GLN A 91 0.94 8.34 -28.38
N PRO A 92 1.29 9.21 -27.41
CA PRO A 92 0.61 10.49 -27.23
C PRO A 92 0.75 11.34 -28.50
N ALA A 93 -0.20 12.26 -28.72
CA ALA A 93 -0.11 13.19 -29.84
C ALA A 93 1.21 13.99 -29.77
N PRO A 94 1.81 14.36 -30.91
CA PRO A 94 3.02 15.16 -30.91
C PRO A 94 2.84 16.44 -30.09
N GLY A 95 3.67 16.64 -29.07
CA GLY A 95 3.64 17.81 -28.18
C GLY A 95 2.81 17.64 -26.89
N THR A 96 2.12 16.51 -26.68
CA THR A 96 1.43 16.19 -25.42
C THR A 96 2.24 15.20 -24.59
N SER A 97 2.38 15.46 -23.28
CA SER A 97 2.95 14.49 -22.34
C SER A 97 2.00 13.30 -22.15
N SER A 98 2.56 12.12 -21.89
CA SER A 98 1.78 10.93 -21.58
C SER A 98 1.39 10.94 -20.10
N ASP A 99 0.10 11.16 -19.82
CA ASP A 99 -0.47 11.02 -18.47
C ASP A 99 -0.81 9.54 -18.22
N ARG A 100 0.22 8.68 -18.19
CA ARG A 100 0.08 7.26 -17.87
C ARG A 100 0.58 7.00 -16.46
N LEU A 101 -0.21 6.26 -15.69
CA LEU A 101 0.20 5.72 -14.41
C LEU A 101 0.37 4.22 -14.49
N ILE A 102 1.30 3.74 -13.68
CA ILE A 102 1.58 2.33 -13.51
C ILE A 102 1.29 1.97 -12.06
N ALA A 103 0.48 0.93 -11.91
CA ALA A 103 0.26 0.24 -10.65
C ALA A 103 1.00 -1.11 -10.72
N THR A 104 2.07 -1.23 -9.94
CA THR A 104 2.68 -2.53 -9.67
C THR A 104 1.97 -3.11 -8.45
N ILE A 105 1.18 -4.15 -8.68
CA ILE A 105 0.44 -4.87 -7.64
C ILE A 105 1.29 -6.07 -7.23
N LEU A 106 1.63 -6.17 -5.95
CA LEU A 106 2.41 -7.27 -5.39
C LEU A 106 1.58 -7.98 -4.33
N TYR A 107 1.54 -9.31 -4.38
CA TYR A 107 0.86 -10.12 -3.39
C TYR A 107 1.73 -10.29 -2.13
N LYS A 108 1.16 -10.09 -0.94
CA LYS A 108 1.92 -9.97 0.33
C LYS A 108 2.53 -11.27 0.85
N SER A 109 2.12 -12.44 0.34
CA SER A 109 2.62 -13.74 0.83
C SER A 109 2.54 -14.85 -0.22
N LYS A 110 3.57 -15.70 -0.33
CA LYS A 110 3.51 -16.95 -1.11
C LYS A 110 3.02 -18.16 -0.30
N SER A 111 2.89 -18.00 1.02
CA SER A 111 2.28 -19.01 1.88
C SER A 111 0.78 -18.71 1.97
N PRO A 112 -0.11 -19.55 1.42
CA PRO A 112 -1.52 -19.44 1.75
C PRO A 112 -1.62 -19.56 3.26
N ARG A 113 -2.20 -18.56 3.93
CA ARG A 113 -2.70 -18.79 5.28
C ARG A 113 -3.76 -19.88 5.12
N ALA A 114 -3.36 -21.13 5.36
CA ALA A 114 -4.31 -22.19 5.58
C ALA A 114 -5.29 -21.66 6.63
N ALA A 115 -6.58 -21.86 6.36
CA ALA A 115 -7.65 -21.52 7.29
C ALA A 115 -7.22 -21.87 8.72
N ILE A 116 -7.42 -20.91 9.63
CA ILE A 116 -7.11 -20.94 11.06
C ILE A 116 -7.20 -22.35 11.64
N THR A 117 -6.06 -23.05 11.71
CA THR A 117 -5.83 -24.18 12.62
C THR A 117 -4.33 -24.31 12.92
N ASP A 118 -3.67 -23.25 13.37
CA ASP A 118 -2.35 -23.37 14.01
C ASP A 118 -2.13 -22.21 14.98
N TYR A 119 -2.74 -22.35 16.16
CA TYR A 119 -2.15 -21.79 17.38
C TYR A 119 -0.97 -22.70 17.76
N PRO A 120 0.15 -22.17 18.29
CA PRO A 120 1.26 -23.00 18.71
C PRO A 120 0.78 -23.96 19.82
N VAL A 121 0.67 -25.23 19.47
CA VAL A 121 0.44 -26.33 20.40
C VAL A 121 1.77 -26.65 21.07
N ASP A 122 2.01 -26.04 22.23
CA ASP A 122 2.83 -26.65 23.27
C ASP A 122 2.46 -26.11 24.65
N ARG A 123 1.46 -26.76 25.27
CA ARG A 123 1.39 -27.05 26.71
C ARG A 123 0.27 -28.06 26.97
N ASN A 124 0.68 -29.20 27.53
CA ASN A 124 -0.06 -30.41 27.87
C ASN A 124 -1.55 -30.28 28.28
N PRO A 125 -2.37 -31.30 27.97
CA PRO A 125 -3.77 -31.36 28.36
C PRO A 125 -3.92 -31.87 29.80
N SER A 126 -4.62 -31.09 30.63
CA SER A 126 -5.55 -31.51 31.69
C SER A 126 -5.46 -30.54 32.87
N PRO A 127 -6.59 -29.90 33.21
CA PRO A 127 -7.02 -29.95 34.59
C PRO A 127 -8.42 -30.54 34.68
N THR A 128 -8.49 -31.57 35.52
CA THR A 128 -9.67 -32.01 36.26
C THR A 128 -10.78 -30.97 36.35
N ARG A 129 -11.94 -31.34 35.83
CA ARG A 129 -13.22 -30.68 36.01
C ARG A 129 -13.58 -30.63 37.49
N SER A 130 -13.43 -29.46 38.12
CA SER A 130 -14.10 -29.09 39.37
C SER A 130 -15.12 -27.99 39.07
N PRO A 131 -16.34 -28.05 39.65
CA PRO A 131 -17.39 -27.10 39.31
C PRO A 131 -17.26 -25.87 40.21
N THR A 132 -16.99 -24.69 39.67
CA THR A 132 -17.43 -23.42 40.28
C THR A 132 -17.15 -22.20 39.40
N LYS A 133 -18.15 -21.31 39.37
CA LYS A 133 -18.21 -19.93 38.88
C LYS A 133 -18.57 -19.74 37.40
N ALA A 134 -19.85 -19.38 37.25
CA ALA A 134 -20.53 -18.89 36.07
C ALA A 134 -19.85 -17.67 35.44
N SER A 135 -20.07 -17.53 34.14
CA SER A 135 -20.06 -16.27 33.39
C SER A 135 -20.59 -15.09 34.21
N PRO A 136 -20.00 -13.88 34.15
CA PRO A 136 -20.59 -12.73 34.79
C PRO A 136 -21.84 -12.33 34.00
N SER A 137 -22.99 -12.84 34.44
CA SER A 137 -24.29 -12.25 34.14
C SER A 137 -24.29 -10.82 34.67
N ILE A 138 -24.53 -9.86 33.80
CA ILE A 138 -24.69 -8.45 34.16
C ILE A 138 -25.81 -8.36 35.22
N PRO A 139 -25.55 -7.81 36.43
CA PRO A 139 -26.57 -7.70 37.46
C PRO A 139 -27.68 -6.72 37.03
N PRO A 140 -28.96 -6.97 37.38
CA PRO A 140 -30.10 -6.16 36.94
C PRO A 140 -30.14 -4.73 37.52
N ASN A 141 -29.13 -4.30 38.30
CA ASN A 141 -29.13 -3.03 39.03
C ASN A 141 -27.92 -2.14 38.72
N MET A 142 -27.27 -2.30 37.56
CA MET A 142 -26.18 -1.41 37.16
C MET A 142 -26.75 -0.11 36.58
N ALA A 143 -26.82 0.92 37.41
CA ALA A 143 -27.11 2.27 36.93
C ALA A 143 -25.99 2.72 35.95
N PRO A 144 -26.32 3.37 34.82
CA PRO A 144 -25.31 3.84 33.88
C PRO A 144 -24.39 4.84 34.60
N THR A 145 -23.09 4.55 34.61
CA THR A 145 -22.06 5.41 35.15
C THR A 145 -22.09 6.75 34.42
N ARG A 146 -22.18 7.84 35.19
CA ARG A 146 -22.22 9.23 34.67
C ARG A 146 -20.86 9.76 34.20
N THR A 147 -19.83 8.92 34.21
CA THR A 147 -18.45 9.29 33.91
C THR A 147 -18.08 8.72 32.54
N LEU A 148 -17.85 9.62 31.57
CA LEU A 148 -17.57 9.28 30.17
C LEU A 148 -16.36 8.33 30.01
N SER A 149 -15.40 8.39 30.93
CA SER A 149 -14.16 7.58 30.93
C SER A 149 -14.33 6.14 31.42
N GLN A 150 -15.49 5.77 31.96
CA GLN A 150 -15.79 4.41 32.41
C GLN A 150 -16.66 3.63 31.41
N PHE A 151 -16.95 4.21 30.25
CA PHE A 151 -17.58 3.48 29.16
C PHE A 151 -16.59 2.46 28.60
N PRO A 152 -16.94 1.16 28.58
CA PRO A 152 -16.13 0.18 27.86
C PRO A 152 -16.13 0.59 26.39
N LEU A 153 -14.96 0.98 25.89
CA LEU A 153 -14.76 1.21 24.46
C LEU A 153 -15.04 -0.11 23.74
N GLU A 154 -15.87 -0.06 22.70
CA GLU A 154 -16.04 -1.20 21.83
C GLU A 154 -14.66 -1.63 21.31
N PRO A 155 -14.34 -2.94 21.31
CA PRO A 155 -13.12 -3.40 20.68
C PRO A 155 -13.12 -2.92 19.23
N PRO A 156 -11.96 -2.52 18.68
CA PRO A 156 -11.88 -2.11 17.29
C PRO A 156 -12.45 -3.22 16.39
N PRO A 157 -13.18 -2.87 15.32
CA PRO A 157 -13.72 -3.88 14.42
C PRO A 157 -12.58 -4.77 13.93
N PRO A 158 -12.78 -6.11 13.87
CA PRO A 158 -11.77 -7.01 13.34
C PRO A 158 -11.44 -6.60 11.92
N ASP A 159 -10.16 -6.67 11.57
CA ASP A 159 -9.71 -6.43 10.21
C ASP A 159 -10.44 -7.38 9.24
N PRO A 160 -10.85 -6.91 8.04
CA PRO A 160 -11.55 -7.75 7.08
C PRO A 160 -10.68 -8.95 6.74
N GLU A 161 -11.28 -10.15 6.79
CA GLU A 161 -10.58 -11.37 6.41
C GLU A 161 -10.20 -11.29 4.93
N PRO A 162 -8.91 -11.48 4.58
CA PRO A 162 -8.48 -11.40 3.20
C PRO A 162 -9.19 -12.43 2.31
N LEU A 163 -9.43 -12.04 1.05
CA LEU A 163 -10.12 -12.87 0.07
C LEU A 163 -9.30 -14.08 -0.43
N ASP A 164 -8.12 -14.31 0.15
CA ASP A 164 -7.19 -15.43 -0.10
C ASP A 164 -7.90 -16.79 -0.11
N HIS A 165 -8.85 -16.99 0.81
CA HIS A 165 -9.60 -18.25 0.95
C HIS A 165 -10.54 -18.53 -0.24
N LEU A 166 -10.94 -17.50 -0.99
CA LEU A 166 -11.84 -17.62 -2.15
C LEU A 166 -11.07 -17.72 -3.46
N TYR A 167 -10.02 -16.91 -3.61
CA TYR A 167 -9.33 -16.74 -4.90
C TYR A 167 -7.92 -17.34 -4.94
N GLY A 168 -7.37 -17.74 -3.79
CA GLY A 168 -6.01 -18.25 -3.64
C GLY A 168 -4.98 -17.15 -3.41
N SER A 169 -3.72 -17.56 -3.19
CA SER A 169 -2.60 -16.67 -2.87
C SER A 169 -1.90 -16.10 -4.11
N TYR A 170 -2.66 -15.47 -5.00
CA TYR A 170 -2.16 -14.84 -6.23
C TYR A 170 -3.09 -13.73 -6.71
N ILE A 171 -2.60 -12.88 -7.62
CA ILE A 171 -3.39 -11.78 -8.19
C ILE A 171 -4.36 -12.36 -9.23
N SER A 172 -5.61 -12.55 -8.81
CA SER A 172 -6.65 -13.10 -9.66
C SER A 172 -7.17 -12.08 -10.69
N PRO A 173 -7.79 -12.51 -11.81
CA PRO A 173 -8.46 -11.60 -12.73
C PRO A 173 -9.54 -10.74 -12.07
N LEU A 174 -10.17 -11.23 -11.00
CA LEU A 174 -11.16 -10.47 -10.25
C LEU A 174 -10.50 -9.37 -9.39
N CYS A 175 -9.33 -9.64 -8.82
CA CYS A 175 -8.51 -8.62 -8.15
C CYS A 175 -8.21 -7.45 -9.10
N LEU A 176 -7.74 -7.77 -10.31
CA LEU A 176 -7.44 -6.76 -11.35
C LEU A 176 -8.69 -6.00 -11.79
N THR A 177 -9.81 -6.69 -11.99
CA THR A 177 -11.08 -6.07 -12.38
C THR A 177 -11.61 -5.14 -11.29
N SER A 178 -11.51 -5.57 -10.02
CA SER A 178 -11.88 -4.76 -8.85
C SER A 178 -11.00 -3.51 -8.74
N PHE A 179 -9.68 -3.65 -8.95
CA PHE A 179 -8.77 -2.51 -8.98
C PHE A 179 -9.12 -1.52 -10.09
N LEU A 180 -9.38 -2.00 -11.31
CA LEU A 180 -9.78 -1.14 -12.43
C LEU A 180 -11.11 -0.44 -12.17
N HIS A 181 -12.07 -1.11 -11.54
CA HIS A 181 -13.32 -0.50 -11.12
C HIS A 181 -13.07 0.61 -10.08
N LEU A 182 -12.22 0.37 -9.07
CA LEU A 182 -11.81 1.38 -8.09
C LEU A 182 -11.21 2.60 -8.80
N VAL A 183 -10.24 2.39 -9.68
CA VAL A 183 -9.61 3.49 -10.44
C VAL A 183 -10.64 4.25 -11.28
N SER A 184 -11.58 3.55 -11.92
CA SER A 184 -12.64 4.17 -12.73
C SER A 184 -13.64 5.00 -11.91
N SER A 185 -13.71 4.77 -10.60
CA SER A 185 -14.60 5.52 -9.69
C SER A 185 -13.98 6.84 -9.19
N LEU A 186 -12.70 7.08 -9.46
CA LEU A 186 -12.00 8.29 -9.02
C LEU A 186 -12.34 9.51 -9.89
N PRO A 187 -12.23 10.74 -9.36
CA PRO A 187 -12.55 11.96 -10.10
C PRO A 187 -11.64 12.17 -11.31
N HIS A 188 -12.21 12.38 -12.49
CA HIS A 188 -11.51 12.59 -13.76
C HIS A 188 -11.87 13.95 -14.38
N LYS A 189 -10.97 14.49 -15.22
CA LYS A 189 -11.22 15.73 -15.98
C LYS A 189 -12.47 15.61 -16.86
N GLN A 190 -13.26 16.68 -16.92
CA GLN A 190 -14.44 16.73 -17.79
C GLN A 190 -14.03 16.60 -19.26
N GLY A 191 -14.67 15.67 -19.99
CA GLY A 191 -14.33 15.37 -21.40
C GLY A 191 -13.19 14.38 -21.60
N SER A 192 -12.70 13.76 -20.53
CA SER A 192 -11.67 12.72 -20.62
C SER A 192 -12.20 11.45 -21.31
N GLN A 193 -11.32 10.76 -22.03
CA GLN A 193 -11.65 9.52 -22.73
C GLN A 193 -11.96 8.38 -21.75
N THR A 194 -12.62 7.33 -22.23
CA THR A 194 -12.86 6.10 -21.47
C THR A 194 -11.54 5.52 -20.96
N LEU A 195 -11.53 5.05 -19.70
CA LEU A 195 -10.36 4.42 -19.08
C LEU A 195 -9.86 3.27 -19.96
N THR A 196 -8.60 3.32 -20.33
CA THR A 196 -7.90 2.26 -21.03
C THR A 196 -6.79 1.73 -20.15
N SER A 197 -6.66 0.40 -20.11
CA SER A 197 -5.68 -0.28 -19.28
C SER A 197 -5.04 -1.45 -20.02
N SER A 198 -3.83 -1.78 -19.62
CA SER A 198 -3.10 -2.97 -20.03
C SER A 198 -2.38 -3.56 -18.83
N HIS A 199 -2.23 -4.87 -18.76
CA HIS A 199 -1.52 -5.53 -17.67
C HIS A 199 -0.51 -6.54 -18.20
N ARG A 200 0.54 -6.77 -17.40
CA ARG A 200 1.60 -7.74 -17.65
C ARG A 200 1.95 -8.44 -16.35
N CYS A 201 1.95 -9.77 -16.36
CA CYS A 201 2.48 -10.57 -15.25
C CYS A 201 4.02 -10.48 -15.28
N LEU A 202 4.64 -10.12 -14.16
CA LEU A 202 6.09 -9.98 -14.08
C LEU A 202 6.78 -11.26 -13.62
N ASP A 203 6.11 -12.12 -12.87
CA ASP A 203 6.72 -13.30 -12.28
C ASP A 203 6.24 -14.62 -12.93
N ASN A 204 4.95 -14.94 -12.84
CA ASN A 204 4.37 -16.20 -13.31
C ASN A 204 3.10 -15.94 -14.12
N PRO A 205 2.96 -16.51 -15.33
CA PRO A 205 1.77 -16.30 -16.15
C PRO A 205 0.50 -16.97 -15.63
N THR A 206 0.58 -18.07 -14.86
CA THR A 206 -0.60 -18.83 -14.40
C THR A 206 -1.13 -18.35 -13.05
N HIS A 207 -0.22 -18.08 -12.11
CA HIS A 207 -0.53 -17.62 -10.76
C HIS A 207 0.42 -16.45 -10.41
N PRO A 208 0.18 -15.26 -10.97
CA PRO A 208 1.07 -14.13 -10.77
C PRO A 208 1.00 -13.64 -9.33
N ALA A 209 2.15 -13.54 -8.66
CA ALA A 209 2.26 -12.77 -7.42
C ALA A 209 2.56 -11.30 -7.71
N VAL A 210 3.01 -10.96 -8.93
CA VAL A 210 3.32 -9.59 -9.32
C VAL A 210 2.73 -9.25 -10.68
N VAL A 211 1.88 -8.22 -10.73
CA VAL A 211 1.28 -7.71 -11.96
C VAL A 211 1.56 -6.22 -12.11
N GLU A 212 2.09 -5.84 -13.27
CA GLU A 212 2.21 -4.43 -13.68
C GLU A 212 0.97 -4.06 -14.49
N LEU A 213 0.23 -3.04 -14.05
CA LEU A 213 -0.92 -2.49 -14.75
C LEU A 213 -0.62 -1.05 -15.16
N THR A 214 -0.71 -0.77 -16.47
CA THR A 214 -0.65 0.60 -17.00
C THR A 214 -2.05 1.07 -17.32
N PHE A 215 -2.43 2.27 -16.89
CA PHE A 215 -3.74 2.85 -17.17
C PHE A 215 -3.67 4.35 -17.51
N SER A 216 -4.62 4.77 -18.35
CA SER A 216 -4.83 6.16 -18.77
C SER A 216 -6.29 6.38 -19.17
N PRO A 217 -6.86 7.58 -18.94
CA PRO A 217 -6.25 8.76 -18.32
C PRO A 217 -6.07 8.59 -16.81
N THR A 218 -5.18 9.37 -16.19
CA THR A 218 -5.03 9.40 -14.73
C THR A 218 -6.19 10.10 -14.05
N PRO A 219 -6.41 9.87 -12.74
CA PRO A 219 -7.24 10.74 -11.93
C PRO A 219 -6.81 12.21 -12.07
N ASP A 220 -7.77 13.12 -11.92
CA ASP A 220 -7.54 14.54 -12.12
C ASP A 220 -6.53 15.07 -11.08
N PRO A 221 -5.31 15.47 -11.49
CA PRO A 221 -4.28 15.92 -10.55
C PRO A 221 -4.68 17.21 -9.82
N ASP A 222 -5.64 17.98 -10.34
CA ASP A 222 -6.12 19.21 -9.70
C ASP A 222 -6.96 18.89 -8.44
N TYR A 223 -7.54 17.69 -8.36
CA TYR A 223 -8.33 17.22 -7.21
C TYR A 223 -7.60 16.17 -6.38
N LEU A 224 -6.86 15.28 -7.04
CA LEU A 224 -6.20 14.15 -6.41
C LEU A 224 -4.79 13.99 -6.97
N THR A 225 -3.81 14.57 -6.27
CA THR A 225 -2.40 14.43 -6.66
C THR A 225 -1.95 12.96 -6.53
N LEU A 226 -0.87 12.58 -7.20
CA LEU A 226 -0.32 11.22 -7.05
C LEU A 226 0.04 10.89 -5.59
N SER A 227 0.52 11.89 -4.82
CA SER A 227 0.83 11.72 -3.41
C SER A 227 -0.42 11.40 -2.60
N ASP A 228 -1.52 12.09 -2.87
CA ASP A 228 -2.80 11.88 -2.19
C ASP A 228 -3.45 10.56 -2.62
N LEU A 229 -3.34 10.22 -3.91
CA LEU A 229 -3.82 8.94 -4.46
C LEU A 229 -3.14 7.74 -3.77
N ARG A 230 -1.83 7.81 -3.54
CA ARG A 230 -1.06 6.76 -2.81
C ARG A 230 -1.52 6.57 -1.36
N LYS A 231 -2.11 7.62 -0.76
CA LYS A 231 -2.66 7.64 0.60
C LYS A 231 -4.19 7.51 0.65
N HIS A 232 -4.83 7.32 -0.51
CA HIS A 232 -6.29 7.34 -0.60
C HIS A 232 -6.91 6.13 0.11
N GLU A 233 -7.97 6.36 0.88
CA GLU A 233 -8.60 5.33 1.71
C GLU A 233 -9.07 4.12 0.89
N LEU A 234 -9.64 4.36 -0.31
CA LEU A 234 -10.09 3.27 -1.19
C LEU A 234 -8.93 2.33 -1.57
N LEU A 235 -7.73 2.87 -1.82
CA LEU A 235 -6.57 2.07 -2.15
C LEU A 235 -6.14 1.20 -0.96
N TYR A 236 -6.13 1.78 0.24
CA TYR A 236 -5.81 1.04 1.46
C TYR A 236 -6.84 -0.06 1.77
N ARG A 237 -8.13 0.21 1.57
CA ARG A 237 -9.19 -0.81 1.70
C ARG A 237 -8.98 -1.94 0.71
N PHE A 238 -8.67 -1.61 -0.55
CA PHE A 238 -8.37 -2.59 -1.59
C PHE A 238 -7.14 -3.45 -1.24
N GLU A 239 -6.03 -2.84 -0.83
CA GLU A 239 -4.80 -3.54 -0.42
C GLU A 239 -5.03 -4.54 0.72
N ARG A 240 -5.93 -4.21 1.65
CA ARG A 240 -6.28 -5.07 2.78
C ARG A 240 -7.23 -6.19 2.39
N GLU A 241 -8.27 -5.88 1.63
CA GLU A 241 -9.26 -6.86 1.17
C GLU A 241 -8.63 -7.95 0.29
N TRP A 242 -7.71 -7.55 -0.60
CA TRP A 242 -7.07 -8.44 -1.57
C TRP A 242 -5.70 -8.97 -1.13
N ASN A 243 -5.21 -8.60 0.05
CA ASN A 243 -3.88 -8.96 0.56
C ASN A 243 -2.72 -8.63 -0.41
N VAL A 244 -2.80 -7.45 -1.01
CA VAL A 244 -1.81 -6.94 -1.96
C VAL A 244 -1.24 -5.60 -1.49
N ASP A 245 -0.08 -5.24 -2.00
CA ASP A 245 0.45 -3.87 -2.01
C ASP A 245 0.32 -3.29 -3.41
N VAL A 246 -0.08 -2.01 -3.50
CA VAL A 246 -0.19 -1.31 -4.78
C VAL A 246 0.79 -0.15 -4.82
N ILE A 247 1.77 -0.24 -5.71
CA ILE A 247 2.79 0.77 -5.91
C ILE A 247 2.46 1.59 -7.15
N LEU A 248 2.12 2.87 -6.96
CA LEU A 248 1.75 3.78 -8.04
C LEU A 248 2.93 4.66 -8.46
N GLN A 249 3.26 4.65 -9.75
CA GLN A 249 4.33 5.46 -10.34
C GLN A 249 3.91 6.08 -11.69
N PRO A 250 4.44 7.26 -12.05
CA PRO A 250 4.34 7.77 -13.42
C PRO A 250 5.03 6.84 -14.41
N ASP A 251 4.43 6.59 -15.57
CA ASP A 251 5.05 5.82 -16.66
C ASP A 251 6.14 6.65 -17.36
N THR A 252 7.28 6.78 -16.67
CA THR A 252 8.45 7.51 -17.16
C THR A 252 9.64 6.58 -17.30
N ILE A 253 10.63 6.98 -18.10
CA ILE A 253 11.87 6.21 -18.25
C ILE A 253 12.68 6.17 -16.94
N LEU A 254 12.57 7.21 -16.10
CA LEU A 254 13.30 7.35 -14.85
C LEU A 254 12.94 6.27 -13.84
N ARG A 255 11.68 5.79 -13.84
CA ARG A 255 11.25 4.69 -12.96
C ARG A 255 11.99 3.38 -13.23
N LYS A 256 12.35 3.12 -14.50
CA LYS A 256 12.93 1.84 -14.95
C LYS A 256 14.44 1.79 -14.75
N TYR A 257 15.08 2.95 -14.72
CA TYR A 257 16.54 3.09 -14.66
C TYR A 257 16.95 3.96 -13.46
N PRO A 258 16.77 3.46 -12.23
CA PRO A 258 17.35 4.12 -11.06
C PRO A 258 18.88 4.15 -11.22
N ARG A 259 19.52 5.17 -10.69
CA ARG A 259 20.99 5.31 -10.72
C ARG A 259 21.62 5.24 -9.33
N LEU A 260 20.82 5.46 -8.28
CA LEU A 260 21.21 5.32 -6.88
C LEU A 260 20.08 4.65 -6.10
N VAL A 261 20.43 3.66 -5.28
CA VAL A 261 19.53 3.07 -4.29
C VAL A 261 20.15 3.20 -2.91
N VAL A 262 19.39 3.77 -1.98
CA VAL A 262 19.81 4.01 -0.61
C VAL A 262 18.95 3.16 0.33
N PHE A 263 19.59 2.45 1.25
CA PHE A 263 18.94 1.55 2.20
C PHE A 263 19.20 1.99 3.63
N ASP A 264 18.22 1.79 4.52
CA ASP A 264 18.51 1.59 5.94
C ASP A 264 19.18 0.23 6.17
N MET A 265 19.82 0.06 7.31
CA MET A 265 20.45 -1.19 7.72
C MET A 265 19.53 -2.03 8.61
N ASP A 266 19.29 -1.55 9.82
CA ASP A 266 18.50 -2.25 10.85
C ASP A 266 17.07 -2.47 10.33
N SER A 267 16.49 -3.64 10.59
CA SER A 267 15.14 -4.01 10.13
C SER A 267 14.86 -3.87 8.61
N THR A 268 15.90 -3.63 7.80
CA THR A 268 15.81 -3.43 6.34
C THR A 268 16.78 -4.34 5.60
N LEU A 269 18.09 -4.06 5.61
CA LEU A 269 19.11 -4.93 5.01
C LEU A 269 19.46 -6.14 5.88
N ILE A 270 19.24 -6.01 7.18
CA ILE A 270 19.35 -7.09 8.17
C ILE A 270 18.02 -7.20 8.92
N GLU A 271 17.76 -8.37 9.50
CA GLU A 271 16.50 -8.63 10.22
C GLU A 271 16.53 -8.09 11.65
N GLU A 272 17.72 -7.89 12.22
CA GLU A 272 17.90 -7.49 13.61
C GLU A 272 18.07 -5.97 13.80
N GLU A 273 17.84 -5.51 15.02
CA GLU A 273 18.21 -4.18 15.52
C GLU A 273 19.56 -4.26 16.25
N VAL A 274 20.60 -3.66 15.70
CA VAL A 274 21.97 -3.81 16.23
C VAL A 274 22.12 -3.36 17.67
N ILE A 275 21.45 -2.27 18.06
CA ILE A 275 21.56 -1.73 19.41
C ILE A 275 20.93 -2.67 20.45
N ASP A 276 19.84 -3.34 20.08
CA ASP A 276 19.14 -4.30 20.94
C ASP A 276 19.98 -5.58 21.08
N LEU A 277 20.66 -6.03 20.02
CA LEU A 277 21.61 -7.14 20.10
C LEU A 277 22.78 -6.86 21.05
N ILE A 278 23.32 -5.63 21.04
CA ILE A 278 24.37 -5.25 21.98
C ILE A 278 23.79 -5.23 23.40
N ALA A 279 22.61 -4.63 23.60
CA ALA A 279 21.97 -4.55 24.91
C ALA A 279 21.68 -5.94 25.51
N ALA A 280 21.22 -6.87 24.68
CA ALA A 280 21.03 -8.28 25.01
C ALA A 280 22.31 -8.94 25.52
N SER A 281 23.42 -8.70 24.82
CA SER A 281 24.72 -9.30 25.16
C SER A 281 25.28 -8.86 26.52
N ILE A 282 24.79 -7.74 27.06
CA ILE A 282 25.24 -7.17 28.35
C ILE A 282 24.12 -7.13 29.42
N GLY A 283 22.92 -7.61 29.08
CA GLY A 283 21.79 -7.70 30.00
C GLY A 283 21.10 -6.38 30.35
N VAL A 284 21.12 -5.38 29.44
CA VAL A 284 20.48 -4.05 29.65
C VAL A 284 19.30 -3.79 28.71
N GLU A 285 18.66 -4.85 28.21
CA GLU A 285 17.51 -4.75 27.29
C GLU A 285 16.35 -3.94 27.89
N ALA A 286 16.08 -4.12 29.19
CA ALA A 286 14.98 -3.46 29.86
C ALA A 286 15.17 -1.93 29.91
N GLU A 287 16.40 -1.48 30.15
CA GLU A 287 16.78 -0.07 30.18
C GLU A 287 16.70 0.56 28.77
N VAL A 288 17.16 -0.16 27.74
CA VAL A 288 17.06 0.28 26.35
C VAL A 288 15.60 0.38 25.90
N SER A 289 14.77 -0.60 26.27
CA SER A 289 13.34 -0.59 25.99
C SER A 289 12.65 0.61 26.67
N ALA A 290 12.99 0.90 27.94
CA ALA A 290 12.42 2.05 28.65
C ALA A 290 12.79 3.40 28.01
N ILE A 291 14.02 3.56 27.53
CA ILE A 291 14.44 4.77 26.79
C ILE A 291 13.70 4.87 25.46
N THR A 292 13.50 3.74 24.77
CA THR A 292 12.79 3.68 23.48
C THR A 292 11.32 4.05 23.65
N GLU A 293 10.66 3.55 24.70
CA GLU A 293 9.27 3.89 25.02
C GLU A 293 9.11 5.40 25.29
N ARG A 294 10.03 5.99 26.05
CA ARG A 294 10.04 7.44 26.30
C ARG A 294 10.23 8.26 25.01
N ALA A 295 11.08 7.80 24.11
CA ALA A 295 11.25 8.43 22.79
C ALA A 295 9.97 8.34 21.94
N MET A 296 9.29 7.19 21.95
CA MET A 296 8.01 7.00 21.25
C MET A 296 6.87 7.85 21.85
N ASN A 297 6.89 8.11 23.16
CA ASN A 297 5.97 9.02 23.83
C ASN A 297 6.28 10.52 23.58
N GLY A 298 7.35 10.82 22.84
CA GLY A 298 7.77 12.19 22.53
C GLY A 298 8.47 12.90 23.70
N GLU A 299 8.87 12.17 24.74
CA GLU A 299 9.59 12.74 25.89
C GLU A 299 11.07 13.02 25.57
N LEU A 300 11.64 12.30 24.60
CA LEU A 300 13.02 12.42 24.15
C LEU A 300 13.06 12.59 22.64
N ASP A 301 13.89 13.52 22.16
CA ASP A 301 14.23 13.55 20.74
C ASP A 301 15.14 12.37 20.37
N PHE A 302 15.19 12.03 19.08
CA PHE A 302 15.95 10.87 18.60
C PHE A 302 17.42 10.93 19.03
N SER A 303 18.05 12.09 18.91
CA SER A 303 19.46 12.29 19.24
C SER A 303 19.74 12.08 20.73
N SER A 304 18.88 12.57 21.63
CA SER A 304 19.04 12.32 23.07
C SER A 304 18.76 10.87 23.43
N SER A 305 17.70 10.27 22.87
CA SER A 305 17.40 8.85 23.05
C SER A 305 18.56 7.96 22.59
N PHE A 306 19.16 8.25 21.44
CA PHE A 306 20.31 7.52 20.92
C PHE A 306 21.53 7.66 21.85
N ARG A 307 21.84 8.88 22.31
CA ARG A 307 22.94 9.11 23.26
C ARG A 307 22.70 8.42 24.60
N GLU A 308 21.48 8.43 25.14
CA GLU A 308 21.14 7.72 26.37
C GLU A 308 21.33 6.21 26.22
N ARG A 309 20.89 5.62 25.10
CA ARG A 309 21.13 4.20 24.81
C ARG A 309 22.63 3.90 24.66
N CYS A 310 23.40 4.76 23.99
CA CYS A 310 24.85 4.58 23.86
C CYS A 310 25.58 4.61 25.22
N LYS A 311 25.13 5.43 26.18
CA LYS A 311 25.72 5.47 27.52
C LYS A 311 25.60 4.14 28.28
N LEU A 312 24.55 3.37 28.02
CA LEU A 312 24.39 2.02 28.59
C LEU A 312 25.44 1.04 28.08
N LEU A 313 26.07 1.33 26.94
CA LEU A 313 27.11 0.50 26.33
C LEU A 313 28.52 0.81 26.88
N LYS A 314 28.63 1.67 27.90
CA LYS A 314 29.91 2.03 28.50
C LYS A 314 30.58 0.83 29.15
N GLY A 315 31.84 0.60 28.82
CA GLY A 315 32.67 -0.49 29.37
C GLY A 315 32.58 -1.79 28.57
N VAL A 316 31.77 -1.85 27.51
CA VAL A 316 31.71 -3.00 26.61
C VAL A 316 32.98 -3.06 25.76
N ASP A 317 33.54 -4.25 25.59
CA ASP A 317 34.73 -4.47 24.76
C ASP A 317 34.42 -4.14 23.29
N ALA A 318 35.31 -3.40 22.63
CA ALA A 318 35.14 -2.97 21.24
C ALA A 318 35.00 -4.15 20.24
N ASP A 319 35.46 -5.35 20.64
CA ASP A 319 35.30 -6.58 19.85
C ASP A 319 33.84 -7.06 19.73
N ILE A 320 32.89 -6.44 20.45
CA ILE A 320 31.46 -6.76 20.33
C ILE A 320 30.96 -6.69 18.87
N PHE A 321 31.42 -5.72 18.09
CA PHE A 321 31.05 -5.59 16.67
C PHE A 321 31.58 -6.71 15.80
N THR A 322 32.65 -7.39 16.20
CA THR A 322 33.13 -8.59 15.51
C THR A 322 32.25 -9.77 15.86
N LYS A 323 31.94 -9.96 17.15
CA LYS A 323 31.09 -11.05 17.65
C LYS A 323 29.69 -11.00 17.07
N LEU A 324 29.14 -9.80 16.87
CA LEU A 324 27.81 -9.63 16.28
C LEU A 324 27.72 -10.06 14.81
N ARG A 325 28.85 -10.16 14.09
CA ARG A 325 28.85 -10.57 12.67
C ARG A 325 28.29 -11.98 12.46
N ASP A 326 28.43 -12.85 13.47
CA ASP A 326 28.01 -14.25 13.40
C ASP A 326 26.50 -14.43 13.66
N VAL A 327 25.84 -13.43 14.25
CA VAL A 327 24.40 -13.46 14.55
C VAL A 327 23.56 -12.62 13.60
N ILE A 328 24.18 -11.77 12.78
CA ILE A 328 23.47 -10.92 11.83
C ILE A 328 22.97 -11.73 10.65
N THR A 329 21.67 -11.59 10.40
CA THR A 329 20.99 -12.25 9.29
C THR A 329 20.67 -11.22 8.22
N PRO A 330 21.33 -11.26 7.03
CA PRO A 330 20.93 -10.41 5.92
C PRO A 330 19.50 -10.76 5.49
N THR A 331 18.65 -9.74 5.35
CA THR A 331 17.27 -9.89 4.91
C THR A 331 17.21 -10.69 3.61
N LYS A 332 16.27 -11.63 3.51
CA LYS A 332 16.13 -12.50 2.34
C LYS A 332 16.06 -11.71 1.03
N GLY A 333 16.97 -12.00 0.11
CA GLY A 333 17.08 -11.32 -1.18
C GLY A 333 17.95 -10.06 -1.18
N ALA A 334 18.45 -9.58 -0.04
CA ALA A 334 19.31 -8.39 0.03
C ALA A 334 20.59 -8.56 -0.80
N ARG A 335 21.25 -9.73 -0.68
CA ARG A 335 22.49 -10.02 -1.41
C ARG A 335 22.26 -10.10 -2.91
N GLU A 336 21.19 -10.77 -3.32
CA GLU A 336 20.76 -10.92 -4.70
C GLU A 336 20.38 -9.56 -5.32
N LEU A 337 19.65 -8.73 -4.56
CA LEU A 337 19.28 -7.38 -4.96
C LEU A 337 20.51 -6.51 -5.20
N VAL A 338 21.44 -6.43 -4.24
CA VAL A 338 22.65 -5.61 -4.40
C VAL A 338 23.49 -6.11 -5.57
N LYS A 339 23.61 -7.43 -5.76
CA LYS A 339 24.27 -8.02 -6.93
C LYS A 339 23.61 -7.59 -8.25
N ALA A 340 22.28 -7.63 -8.32
CA ALA A 340 21.52 -7.23 -9.50
C ALA A 340 21.70 -5.73 -9.80
N LEU A 341 21.54 -4.87 -8.78
CA LEU A 341 21.74 -3.42 -8.88
C LEU A 341 23.14 -3.07 -9.38
N LYS A 342 24.17 -3.74 -8.86
CA LYS A 342 25.56 -3.55 -9.29
C LYS A 342 25.77 -3.89 -10.76
N ARG A 343 25.15 -4.96 -11.25
CA ARG A 343 25.21 -5.33 -12.68
C ARG A 343 24.46 -4.37 -13.59
N MET A 344 23.42 -3.74 -13.07
CA MET A 344 22.71 -2.66 -13.75
C MET A 344 23.52 -1.33 -13.73
N GLY A 345 24.66 -1.28 -13.04
CA GLY A 345 25.48 -0.07 -12.91
C GLY A 345 24.91 0.95 -11.93
N VAL A 346 24.01 0.52 -11.04
CA VAL A 346 23.35 1.35 -10.04
C VAL A 346 24.26 1.50 -8.83
N LYS A 347 24.44 2.74 -8.36
CA LYS A 347 25.15 3.02 -7.11
C LYS A 347 24.30 2.62 -5.92
N THR A 348 24.95 2.10 -4.89
CA THR A 348 24.27 1.63 -3.68
C THR A 348 24.85 2.28 -2.44
N ALA A 349 23.99 2.67 -1.50
CA ALA A 349 24.37 3.26 -0.23
C ALA A 349 23.59 2.64 0.92
N VAL A 350 24.23 2.51 2.08
CA VAL A 350 23.58 2.19 3.35
C VAL A 350 23.76 3.35 4.33
N LEU A 351 22.65 3.87 4.86
CA LEU A 351 22.60 4.97 5.82
C LEU A 351 21.91 4.49 7.09
N SER A 352 22.68 4.18 8.13
CA SER A 352 22.20 3.54 9.35
C SER A 352 22.25 4.46 10.57
N GLY A 353 21.29 4.31 11.47
CA GLY A 353 21.36 4.87 12.83
C GLY A 353 22.24 4.05 13.78
N GLY A 354 22.71 2.87 13.36
CA GLY A 354 23.62 2.00 14.08
C GLY A 354 25.08 2.46 13.99
N PHE A 355 26.02 1.51 13.90
CA PHE A 355 27.44 1.77 14.14
C PHE A 355 28.36 1.42 12.95
N ILE A 356 29.27 2.34 12.62
CA ILE A 356 30.20 2.25 11.47
C ILE A 356 30.95 0.92 11.35
N PRO A 357 31.55 0.33 12.41
CA PRO A 357 32.31 -0.90 12.28
C PRO A 357 31.49 -2.05 11.69
N LEU A 358 30.22 -2.13 12.05
CA LEU A 358 29.31 -3.17 11.60
C LEU A 358 28.70 -2.83 10.23
N THR A 359 28.24 -1.60 10.05
CA THR A 359 27.69 -1.12 8.77
C THR A 359 28.72 -1.23 7.64
N SER A 360 29.99 -0.89 7.91
CA SER A 360 31.07 -0.99 6.92
C SER A 360 31.40 -2.44 6.57
N TRP A 361 31.36 -3.35 7.54
CA TRP A 361 31.53 -4.77 7.30
C TRP A 361 30.39 -5.31 6.42
N LEU A 362 29.14 -5.01 6.76
CA LEU A 362 27.96 -5.44 6.01
C LEU A 362 28.02 -4.90 4.58
N ALA A 363 28.27 -3.60 4.42
CA ALA A 363 28.41 -2.96 3.12
C ALA A 363 29.46 -3.64 2.25
N LYS A 364 30.64 -3.93 2.81
CA LYS A 364 31.71 -4.65 2.10
C LYS A 364 31.29 -6.09 1.74
N SER A 365 30.58 -6.78 2.63
CA SER A 365 30.12 -8.15 2.40
C SER A 365 29.08 -8.26 1.28
N LEU A 366 28.19 -7.26 1.16
CA LEU A 366 27.17 -7.18 0.12
C LEU A 366 27.68 -6.51 -1.16
N GLY A 367 28.77 -5.74 -1.07
CA GLY A 367 29.36 -5.02 -2.20
C GLY A 367 28.73 -3.65 -2.45
N ILE A 368 28.20 -3.01 -1.40
CA ILE A 368 27.61 -1.67 -1.38
C ILE A 368 28.71 -0.59 -1.50
N ASP A 369 28.46 0.47 -2.28
CA ASP A 369 29.47 1.49 -2.59
C ASP A 369 29.70 2.49 -1.45
N TYR A 370 28.65 2.85 -0.72
CA TYR A 370 28.68 3.87 0.34
C TYR A 370 28.11 3.33 1.65
N ALA A 371 28.77 3.64 2.77
CA ALA A 371 28.32 3.26 4.11
C ALA A 371 28.50 4.43 5.08
N TYR A 372 27.41 4.87 5.69
CA TYR A 372 27.40 5.90 6.72
C TYR A 372 26.57 5.43 7.92
N ALA A 373 27.11 5.65 9.12
CA ALA A 373 26.50 5.29 10.40
C ALA A 373 27.14 6.11 11.52
N ASN A 374 26.70 5.92 12.76
CA ASN A 374 27.28 6.57 13.92
C ASN A 374 28.62 5.95 14.34
N THR A 375 29.47 6.75 14.96
CA THR A 375 30.76 6.29 15.50
C THR A 375 30.73 6.38 17.02
N LEU A 376 30.94 5.26 17.71
CA LEU A 376 31.16 5.25 19.16
C LEU A 376 32.63 5.57 19.45
N GLU A 377 32.84 6.35 20.50
CA GLU A 377 34.18 6.56 21.04
C GLU A 377 34.66 5.29 21.77
N ILE A 378 35.90 4.90 21.48
CA ILE A 378 36.57 3.75 22.07
C ILE A 378 37.77 4.27 22.87
N ASP A 379 37.87 3.89 24.14
CA ASP A 379 39.05 4.15 24.95
C ASP A 379 40.20 3.27 24.47
N THR A 380 41.25 3.91 23.95
CA THR A 380 42.44 3.22 23.43
C THR A 380 43.25 2.50 24.50
N THR A 381 43.05 2.81 25.79
CA THR A 381 43.79 2.22 26.91
C THR A 381 43.16 0.90 27.35
N THR A 382 41.84 0.85 27.42
CA THR A 382 41.07 -0.32 27.88
C THR A 382 40.48 -1.13 26.74
N ASN A 383 40.49 -0.59 25.51
CA ASN A 383 39.82 -1.15 24.33
C ASN A 383 38.30 -1.33 24.54
N THR A 384 37.68 -0.42 25.31
CA THR A 384 36.24 -0.46 25.61
C THR A 384 35.50 0.76 25.10
N ILE A 385 34.21 0.60 24.84
CA ILE A 385 33.29 1.67 24.45
C ILE A 385 33.14 2.65 25.62
N THR A 386 33.30 3.95 25.36
CA THR A 386 33.18 4.99 26.42
C THR A 386 31.73 5.35 26.73
N GLY A 387 30.82 5.07 25.81
CA GLY A 387 29.40 5.43 25.84
C GLY A 387 29.09 6.77 25.16
N GLU A 388 30.10 7.47 24.67
CA GLU A 388 29.95 8.73 23.93
C GLU A 388 29.98 8.50 22.41
N VAL A 389 29.29 9.38 21.68
CA VAL A 389 29.19 9.32 20.21
C VAL A 389 30.08 10.41 19.61
N VAL A 390 30.91 10.03 18.64
CA VAL A 390 31.83 10.94 17.95
C VAL A 390 31.18 11.51 16.69
N GLY A 391 31.28 12.83 16.52
CA GLY A 391 30.82 13.53 15.33
C GLY A 391 29.31 13.73 15.28
N ASP A 392 28.79 13.93 14.07
CA ASP A 392 27.38 14.18 13.83
C ASP A 392 26.59 12.87 13.87
N ILE A 393 25.47 12.88 14.60
CA ILE A 393 24.57 11.73 14.68
C ILE A 393 23.83 11.59 13.34
N VAL A 394 23.80 10.38 12.79
CA VAL A 394 23.01 10.00 11.62
C VAL A 394 21.54 9.88 12.03
N ASN A 395 20.89 11.04 12.19
CA ASN A 395 19.46 11.18 12.41
C ASN A 395 18.69 11.26 11.08
N ALA A 396 17.37 11.48 11.15
CA ALA A 396 16.50 11.52 9.97
C ALA A 396 16.91 12.59 8.95
N GLU A 397 17.25 13.79 9.43
CA GLU A 397 17.73 14.90 8.59
C GLU A 397 19.08 14.55 7.96
N ARG A 398 20.00 13.97 8.73
CA ARG A 398 21.32 13.57 8.22
C ARG A 398 21.21 12.47 7.17
N LYS A 399 20.30 11.49 7.33
CA LYS A 399 20.05 10.47 6.29
C LYS A 399 19.58 11.11 4.98
N ARG A 400 18.64 12.06 5.05
CA ARG A 400 18.21 12.85 3.87
C ARG A 400 19.38 13.60 3.23
N ASP A 401 20.16 14.31 4.04
CA ASP A 401 21.25 15.14 3.55
C ASP A 401 22.35 14.29 2.90
N LEU A 402 22.70 13.15 3.52
CA LEU A 402 23.62 12.16 2.95
C LEU A 402 23.14 11.61 1.61
N LEU A 403 21.84 11.30 1.47
CA LEU A 403 21.28 10.88 0.18
C LEU A 403 21.50 11.94 -0.90
N ILE A 404 21.23 13.21 -0.59
CA ILE A 404 21.42 14.34 -1.52
C ILE A 404 22.90 14.55 -1.83
N GLU A 405 23.78 14.46 -0.83
CA GLU A 405 25.23 14.57 -0.99
C GLU A 405 25.79 13.48 -1.91
N ILE A 406 25.38 12.23 -1.73
CA ILE A 406 25.80 11.09 -2.57
C ILE A 406 25.28 11.29 -4.00
N ALA A 407 24.01 11.66 -4.16
CA ALA A 407 23.41 11.90 -5.47
C ALA A 407 24.15 13.03 -6.22
N ALA A 408 24.44 14.14 -5.54
CA ALA A 408 25.20 15.25 -6.10
C ALA A 408 26.63 14.85 -6.48
N LYS A 409 27.31 14.09 -5.61
CA LYS A 409 28.67 13.58 -5.85
C LYS A 409 28.76 12.67 -7.08
N GLU A 410 27.73 11.86 -7.33
CA GLU A 410 27.66 10.93 -8.48
C GLU A 410 27.02 11.57 -9.73
N GLY A 411 26.57 12.84 -9.66
CA GLY A 411 25.87 13.49 -10.77
C GLY A 411 24.53 12.81 -11.11
N ILE A 412 23.78 12.42 -10.10
CA ILE A 412 22.50 11.72 -10.19
C ILE A 412 21.39 12.66 -9.73
N SER A 413 20.33 12.81 -10.54
CA SER A 413 19.11 13.52 -10.10
C SER A 413 18.38 12.73 -9.02
N THR A 414 17.78 13.40 -8.04
CA THR A 414 16.89 12.78 -7.04
C THR A 414 15.74 12.01 -7.68
N ASP A 415 15.32 12.38 -8.89
CA ASP A 415 14.32 11.68 -9.70
C ASP A 415 14.76 10.28 -10.16
N GLN A 416 16.03 9.92 -9.98
CA GLN A 416 16.60 8.61 -10.27
C GLN A 416 17.10 7.89 -9.00
N VAL A 417 16.70 8.38 -7.83
CA VAL A 417 17.07 7.81 -6.53
C VAL A 417 15.89 7.02 -5.98
N LEU A 418 16.17 5.80 -5.53
CA LEU A 418 15.28 4.99 -4.69
C LEU A 418 15.78 5.02 -3.25
N ALA A 419 14.88 5.17 -2.28
CA ALA A 419 15.21 5.03 -0.85
C ALA A 419 14.35 3.92 -0.24
N VAL A 420 14.94 3.08 0.60
CA VAL A 420 14.27 1.95 1.26
C VAL A 420 14.55 2.00 2.75
N GLY A 421 13.51 1.88 3.58
CA GLY A 421 13.64 1.81 5.04
C GLY A 421 12.33 1.32 5.68
N ASP A 422 12.38 1.04 6.97
CA ASP A 422 11.24 0.54 7.75
C ASP A 422 10.76 1.55 8.82
N GLY A 423 11.65 2.49 9.21
CA GLY A 423 11.49 3.32 10.38
C GLY A 423 11.01 4.75 10.09
N ALA A 424 10.54 5.42 11.15
CA ALA A 424 10.12 6.82 11.06
C ALA A 424 11.30 7.78 10.83
N ASN A 425 12.50 7.38 11.24
CA ASN A 425 13.78 8.02 10.94
C ASN A 425 14.08 8.07 9.42
N ASP A 426 13.51 7.17 8.62
CA ASP A 426 13.77 7.11 7.18
C ASP A 426 12.80 7.94 6.34
N LEU A 427 11.69 8.42 6.92
CA LEU A 427 10.66 9.15 6.18
C LEU A 427 11.19 10.38 5.46
N LEU A 428 12.15 11.11 6.05
CA LEU A 428 12.76 12.27 5.39
C LEU A 428 13.65 11.87 4.21
N MET A 429 14.41 10.79 4.35
CA MET A 429 15.22 10.22 3.27
C MET A 429 14.33 9.70 2.13
N MET A 430 13.27 8.95 2.47
CA MET A 430 12.28 8.44 1.54
C MET A 430 11.55 9.55 0.76
N LYS A 431 11.20 10.64 1.43
CA LYS A 431 10.54 11.80 0.80
C LYS A 431 11.44 12.57 -0.17
N ALA A 432 12.77 12.53 0.02
CA ALA A 432 13.74 13.20 -0.86
C ALA A 432 14.09 12.39 -2.12
N ALA A 433 13.80 11.08 -2.12
CA ALA A 433 13.97 10.21 -3.27
C ALA A 433 12.79 10.32 -4.26
N SER A 434 13.00 9.86 -5.50
CA SER A 434 11.91 9.72 -6.49
C SER A 434 10.85 8.73 -6.03
N LEU A 435 11.30 7.67 -5.36
CA LEU A 435 10.45 6.66 -4.77
C LEU A 435 11.06 6.19 -3.44
N GLY A 436 10.38 6.49 -2.35
CA GLY A 436 10.61 5.96 -1.02
C GLY A 436 9.73 4.74 -0.76
N VAL A 437 10.37 3.60 -0.50
CA VAL A 437 9.72 2.32 -0.26
C VAL A 437 9.82 1.96 1.23
N ALA A 438 8.65 1.87 1.87
CA ALA A 438 8.52 1.31 3.21
C ALA A 438 8.58 -0.22 3.13
N TRP A 439 9.70 -0.80 3.53
CA TRP A 439 9.92 -2.25 3.56
C TRP A 439 9.46 -2.83 4.89
N ASN A 440 8.45 -3.73 4.88
CA ASN A 440 7.89 -4.38 6.08
C ASN A 440 7.73 -3.42 7.28
N ALA A 441 7.39 -2.17 6.99
CA ALA A 441 7.57 -1.04 7.90
C ALA A 441 6.47 -0.97 8.96
N LYS A 442 6.68 -0.16 10.00
CA LYS A 442 5.63 0.11 11.01
C LYS A 442 4.42 0.82 10.36
N PRO A 443 3.19 0.64 10.86
CA PRO A 443 1.98 1.18 10.23
C PRO A 443 2.04 2.69 9.94
N LEU A 444 2.58 3.48 10.87
CA LEU A 444 2.74 4.93 10.68
C LEU A 444 3.66 5.27 9.50
N VAL A 445 4.72 4.50 9.32
CA VAL A 445 5.69 4.69 8.22
C VAL A 445 5.05 4.29 6.90
N GLN A 446 4.30 3.18 6.88
CA GLN A 446 3.56 2.73 5.70
C GLN A 446 2.49 3.72 5.22
N MET A 447 1.87 4.47 6.14
CA MET A 447 0.91 5.53 5.80
C MET A 447 1.59 6.77 5.20
N GLU A 448 2.82 7.05 5.60
CA GLU A 448 3.55 8.26 5.19
C GLU A 448 4.47 8.07 3.98
N ALA A 449 4.94 6.85 3.73
CA ALA A 449 5.80 6.51 2.60
C ALA A 449 5.07 6.58 1.26
N GLN A 450 5.84 6.73 0.18
CA GLN A 450 5.31 6.82 -1.18
C GLN A 450 4.89 5.45 -1.73
N ALA A 451 5.56 4.38 -1.31
CA ALA A 451 5.25 3.01 -1.65
C ALA A 451 5.41 2.12 -0.42
N ARG A 452 4.62 1.05 -0.36
CA ARG A 452 4.70 -0.01 0.65
C ARG A 452 5.13 -1.28 -0.06
N LEU A 453 6.04 -2.01 0.55
CA LEU A 453 6.42 -3.34 0.10
C LEU A 453 6.47 -4.25 1.31
N ASN A 454 5.40 -5.01 1.50
CA ASN A 454 5.27 -6.03 2.52
C ASN A 454 5.43 -7.40 1.86
N GLY A 455 6.47 -8.13 2.24
CA GLY A 455 6.74 -9.42 1.63
C GLY A 455 7.94 -10.13 2.22
N ASP A 456 8.23 -11.30 1.64
CA ASP A 456 9.26 -12.20 2.14
C ASP A 456 10.66 -11.89 1.60
N THR A 457 10.78 -11.10 0.52
CA THR A 457 12.07 -10.84 -0.10
C THR A 457 12.26 -9.43 -0.64
N LEU A 458 13.41 -8.82 -0.33
CA LEU A 458 13.82 -7.54 -0.89
C LEU A 458 14.03 -7.59 -2.41
N LEU A 459 14.16 -8.79 -2.99
CA LEU A 459 14.33 -8.96 -4.43
C LEU A 459 13.12 -8.43 -5.21
N ASP A 460 11.93 -8.38 -4.57
CA ASP A 460 10.71 -7.87 -5.18
C ASP A 460 10.80 -6.37 -5.53
N LEU A 461 11.75 -5.63 -4.95
CA LEU A 461 12.08 -4.26 -5.36
C LEU A 461 12.45 -4.16 -6.86
N LEU A 462 13.04 -5.20 -7.45
CA LEU A 462 13.38 -5.20 -8.88
C LEU A 462 12.13 -5.17 -9.77
N HIS A 463 11.02 -5.75 -9.31
CA HIS A 463 9.76 -5.73 -10.05
C HIS A 463 9.12 -4.33 -10.11
N ILE A 464 9.44 -3.46 -9.15
CA ILE A 464 9.02 -2.05 -9.18
C ILE A 464 9.61 -1.33 -10.41
N PHE A 465 10.80 -1.75 -10.87
CA PHE A 465 11.41 -1.23 -12.10
C PHE A 465 10.80 -1.81 -13.39
N GLY A 466 9.79 -2.69 -13.28
CA GLY A 466 9.14 -3.37 -14.41
C GLY A 466 9.90 -4.58 -14.95
N LEU A 467 10.89 -5.08 -14.18
CA LEU A 467 11.66 -6.27 -14.54
C LEU A 467 10.84 -7.54 -14.29
N THR A 468 10.94 -8.48 -15.21
CA THR A 468 10.36 -9.83 -15.07
C THR A 468 11.23 -10.76 -14.26
N ALA A 469 10.66 -11.86 -13.76
CA ALA A 469 11.41 -12.92 -13.09
C ALA A 469 12.55 -13.48 -13.97
N GLU A 470 12.37 -13.55 -15.29
CA GLU A 470 13.43 -13.96 -16.22
C GLU A 470 14.60 -12.97 -16.22
N GLU A 471 14.31 -11.66 -16.33
CA GLU A 471 15.32 -10.59 -16.28
C GLU A 471 16.02 -10.54 -14.92
N VAL A 472 15.26 -10.69 -13.82
CA VAL A 472 15.80 -10.81 -12.46
C VAL A 472 16.75 -12.01 -12.36
N ASN A 473 16.36 -13.17 -12.90
CA ASN A 473 17.19 -14.36 -12.92
C ASN A 473 18.51 -14.16 -13.69
N VAL A 474 18.50 -13.39 -14.78
CA VAL A 474 19.71 -13.01 -15.51
C VAL A 474 20.62 -12.11 -14.66
N LEU A 475 20.03 -11.16 -13.92
CA LEU A 475 20.78 -10.26 -13.05
C LEU A 475 21.39 -10.95 -11.83
N ILE A 476 20.77 -12.00 -11.28
CA ILE A 476 21.30 -12.68 -10.10
C ILE A 476 22.28 -13.82 -10.40
N ARG A 477 22.32 -14.37 -11.62
CA ARG A 477 23.23 -15.45 -12.04
C ARG A 477 24.65 -14.96 -12.24
#